data_AF-A0A1G5F2P8-F1
#
_entry.id   AF-A0A1G5F2P8-F1
#
_cell.length_a   1.000
_cell.length_b   1.000
_cell.length_c   1.000
_cell.angle_alpha   90.00
_cell.angle_beta   90.00
_cell.angle_gamma   90.00
#
_symmetry.space_group_name_H-M   'P 1'
#
loop_
_entity.id
_entity.type
_entity.pdbx_description
1 polymer ?
#
loop_
_entity_poly.entity_id
_entity_poly.type
_entity_poly.pdbx_seq_one_letter_code
_entity_poly.pdbx_strand_id
1 'polypeptide(L)'
;MVEDIISAIPLGFVIAFLIGPVFFALLETSAIKGFRAALAFDIGVIVADIIFLMVAYFMTSSILEKLKDDPSLFVFGGGILAAYGVISFAQTRKSYLKEVDPNVLIVQNNNYLKLAIKGFLLNFINVGVLGFWLGLIVVFSPQMEGDGNRILIFFSTTLLVYFIVDIFKIMLAKSLNRYLTPLRIFWLKRLIAIIMMVCGAVLIFKGLFPETSEQFEERIHIMPELVDPTDAESYQDSLLKVIEEERKRKQTPVRQVPKKDPITVPDFDPSKQTNKPEIDTQEDSLLKLIDSTMQNP
;
A
#
# COMPACT_ATOMS: atom_id res chain seq x y z
N MET A 1 11.73 -7.07 17.80
CA MET A 1 12.50 -5.88 17.37
C MET A 1 13.04 -6.01 15.95
N VAL A 2 13.98 -6.93 15.68
CA VAL A 2 14.51 -7.11 14.30
C VAL A 2 13.41 -7.61 13.35
N GLU A 3 12.59 -8.55 13.80
CA GLU A 3 11.42 -9.02 13.03
C GLU A 3 10.46 -7.88 12.70
N ASP A 4 10.20 -6.98 13.66
CA ASP A 4 9.34 -5.81 13.44
C ASP A 4 9.92 -4.88 12.37
N ILE A 5 11.24 -4.64 12.37
CA ILE A 5 11.94 -3.87 11.34
C ILE A 5 11.79 -4.52 9.96
N ILE A 6 11.99 -5.83 9.86
CA ILE A 6 11.91 -6.55 8.58
C ILE A 6 10.47 -6.50 8.04
N SER A 7 9.48 -6.71 8.91
CA SER A 7 8.06 -6.64 8.56
C SER A 7 7.60 -5.22 8.17
N ALA A 8 8.21 -4.18 8.74
CA ALA A 8 7.90 -2.78 8.44
C ALA A 8 8.37 -2.33 7.04
N ILE A 9 9.42 -2.96 6.49
CA ILE A 9 10.01 -2.58 5.20
C ILE A 9 9.03 -2.75 4.03
N PRO A 10 8.40 -3.93 3.81
CA PRO A 10 7.40 -4.09 2.76
C PRO A 10 6.25 -3.08 2.90
N LEU A 11 5.78 -2.84 4.13
CA LEU A 11 4.71 -1.89 4.39
C LEU A 11 5.10 -0.47 3.97
N GLY A 12 6.27 0.02 4.40
CA GLY A 12 6.77 1.35 4.04
C GLY A 12 6.96 1.52 2.54
N PHE A 13 7.42 0.46 1.85
CA PHE A 13 7.53 0.45 0.40
C PHE A 13 6.17 0.57 -0.29
N VAL A 14 5.16 -0.21 0.13
CA VAL A 14 3.80 -0.13 -0.43
C VAL A 14 3.18 1.25 -0.21
N ILE A 15 3.33 1.80 0.99
CA ILE A 15 2.82 3.13 1.34
C ILE A 15 3.37 4.22 0.42
N ALA A 16 4.66 4.13 0.09
CA ALA A 16 5.29 5.09 -0.81
C ALA A 16 4.63 5.13 -2.20
N PHE A 17 3.99 4.06 -2.67
CA PHE A 17 3.32 4.04 -3.97
C PHE A 17 1.80 4.28 -3.91
N LEU A 18 1.24 4.63 -2.73
CA LEU A 18 -0.16 4.98 -2.63
C LEU A 18 -0.46 6.24 -3.45
N ILE A 19 -1.29 6.05 -4.48
CA ILE A 19 -1.64 7.11 -5.41
C ILE A 19 -2.71 7.99 -4.75
N GLY A 20 -2.39 9.26 -4.55
CA GLY A 20 -3.30 10.24 -3.96
C GLY A 20 -2.93 11.68 -4.28
N PRO A 21 -3.71 12.66 -3.79
CA PRO A 21 -3.48 14.09 -4.02
C PRO A 21 -2.07 14.54 -3.66
N VAL A 22 -1.54 14.03 -2.54
CA VAL A 22 -0.20 14.35 -2.03
C VAL A 22 0.89 13.82 -2.97
N PHE A 23 0.76 12.58 -3.44
CA PHE A 23 1.68 11.96 -4.41
C PHE A 23 1.83 12.83 -5.67
N PHE A 24 0.70 13.26 -6.26
CA PHE A 24 0.73 14.09 -7.46
C PHE A 24 1.33 15.49 -7.20
N ALA A 25 0.98 16.11 -6.07
CA ALA A 25 1.55 17.40 -5.69
C ALA A 25 3.07 17.34 -5.43
N LEU A 26 3.56 16.22 -4.89
CA LEU A 26 4.99 15.97 -4.70
C LEU A 26 5.71 15.85 -6.05
N LEU A 27 5.18 15.04 -6.97
CA LEU A 27 5.74 14.89 -8.31
C LEU A 27 5.77 16.22 -9.09
N GLU A 28 4.69 17.00 -9.03
CA GLU A 28 4.63 18.34 -9.62
C GLU A 28 5.72 19.24 -9.05
N THR A 29 5.81 19.30 -7.72
CA THR A 29 6.77 20.15 -7.03
C THR A 29 8.19 19.75 -7.41
N SER A 30 8.49 18.46 -7.51
CA SER A 30 9.80 17.96 -7.92
C SER A 30 10.13 18.28 -9.37
N ALA A 31 9.18 18.04 -10.27
CA ALA A 31 9.38 18.24 -11.69
C ALA A 31 9.49 19.74 -12.04
N ILE A 32 8.74 20.63 -11.38
CA ILE A 32 8.72 22.07 -11.71
C ILE A 32 9.73 22.89 -10.90
N LYS A 33 9.84 22.65 -9.59
CA LYS A 33 10.65 23.46 -8.67
C LYS A 33 11.96 22.78 -8.25
N GLY A 34 12.11 21.50 -8.59
CA GLY A 34 13.32 20.72 -8.33
C GLY A 34 13.36 20.03 -6.98
N PHE A 35 14.42 19.24 -6.79
CA PHE A 35 14.60 18.33 -5.64
C PHE A 35 14.47 19.01 -4.28
N ARG A 36 15.16 20.13 -4.04
CA ARG A 36 15.16 20.79 -2.72
C ARG A 36 13.78 21.31 -2.33
N ALA A 37 13.01 21.81 -3.29
CA ALA A 37 11.65 22.29 -3.05
C ALA A 37 10.69 21.14 -2.75
N ALA A 38 10.82 20.03 -3.47
CA ALA A 38 10.03 18.82 -3.23
C ALA A 38 10.38 18.14 -1.91
N LEU A 39 11.66 18.09 -1.55
CA LEU A 39 12.09 17.56 -0.25
C LEU A 39 11.52 18.37 0.91
N ALA A 40 11.52 19.71 0.79
CA ALA A 40 10.88 20.56 1.80
C ALA A 40 9.37 20.30 1.91
N PHE A 41 8.69 20.12 0.77
CA PHE A 41 7.28 19.74 0.75
C PHE A 41 7.05 18.37 1.43
N ASP A 42 7.87 17.37 1.11
CA ASP A 42 7.79 16.00 1.62
C ASP A 42 8.04 15.92 3.12
N ILE A 43 9.00 16.71 3.65
CA ILE A 43 9.19 16.86 5.09
C ILE A 43 7.89 17.34 5.77
N GLY A 44 7.16 18.25 5.14
CA GLY A 44 5.85 18.67 5.64
C GLY A 44 4.83 17.53 5.71
N VAL A 45 4.81 16.66 4.69
CA VAL A 45 3.95 15.48 4.62
C VAL A 45 4.28 14.50 5.76
N ILE A 46 5.56 14.15 5.91
CA ILE A 46 6.06 13.26 6.97
C ILE A 46 5.72 13.80 8.35
N VAL A 47 5.85 15.11 8.58
CA VAL A 47 5.48 15.72 9.87
C VAL A 47 3.98 15.54 10.15
N ALA A 48 3.11 15.69 9.14
CA ALA A 48 1.68 15.42 9.31
C ALA A 48 1.42 13.94 9.62
N ASP A 49 2.11 13.01 8.96
CA ASP A 49 1.99 11.57 9.23
C ASP A 49 2.44 11.21 10.66
N ILE A 50 3.53 11.80 11.13
CA ILE A 50 4.00 11.61 12.52
C ILE A 50 2.95 12.09 13.52
N ILE A 51 2.33 13.26 13.28
CA ILE A 51 1.25 13.76 14.13
C ILE A 51 0.06 12.80 14.10
N PHE A 52 -0.33 12.31 12.94
CA PHE A 52 -1.43 11.34 12.82
C PHE A 52 -1.12 10.03 13.52
N LEU A 53 0.10 9.50 13.40
CA LEU A 53 0.54 8.32 14.14
C LEU A 53 0.51 8.53 15.65
N MET A 54 0.96 9.70 16.14
CA MET A 54 0.87 10.03 17.56
C MET A 54 -0.58 10.08 18.03
N VAL A 55 -1.44 10.78 17.30
CA VAL A 55 -2.88 10.87 17.62
C VAL A 55 -3.50 9.47 17.61
N ALA A 56 -3.23 8.68 16.57
CA ALA A 56 -3.74 7.32 16.43
C ALA A 56 -3.28 6.39 17.55
N TYR A 57 -2.03 6.53 18.01
CA TYR A 57 -1.48 5.72 19.11
C TYR A 57 -2.13 6.04 20.45
N PHE A 58 -2.40 7.33 20.73
CA PHE A 58 -3.06 7.75 21.97
C PHE A 58 -4.58 7.64 21.93
N MET A 59 -5.17 7.47 20.76
CA MET A 59 -6.61 7.36 20.59
C MET A 59 -7.07 5.94 20.97
N THR A 60 -8.03 5.85 21.88
CA THR A 60 -8.64 4.55 22.27
C THR A 60 -9.48 3.99 21.12
N SER A 61 -9.56 2.65 21.02
CA SER A 61 -10.34 1.91 20.01
C SER A 61 -11.79 2.41 19.84
N SER A 62 -12.48 2.80 20.93
CA SER A 62 -13.85 3.30 20.85
C SER A 62 -14.00 4.73 20.29
N ILE A 63 -12.97 5.57 20.45
CA ILE A 63 -12.93 6.91 19.83
C ILE A 63 -12.52 6.76 18.36
N LEU A 64 -11.71 5.75 18.08
CA LEU A 64 -11.26 5.33 16.76
C LEU A 64 -12.39 5.03 15.80
N GLU A 65 -13.28 4.11 16.19
CA GLU A 65 -14.42 3.68 15.38
C GLU A 65 -15.34 4.86 15.12
N LYS A 66 -15.65 5.64 16.17
CA LYS A 66 -16.51 6.81 16.06
C LYS A 66 -15.94 7.92 15.17
N LEU A 67 -14.63 8.15 15.18
CA LEU A 67 -14.02 9.16 14.30
C LEU A 67 -13.88 8.64 12.88
N LYS A 68 -13.40 7.42 12.68
CA LYS A 68 -13.24 6.85 11.34
C LYS A 68 -14.57 6.82 10.59
N ASP A 69 -15.65 6.50 11.30
CA ASP A 69 -16.97 6.37 10.71
C ASP A 69 -17.78 7.68 10.82
N ASP A 70 -17.16 8.79 11.21
CA ASP A 70 -17.83 10.10 11.24
C ASP A 70 -17.94 10.66 9.80
N PRO A 71 -19.13 10.66 9.18
CA PRO A 71 -19.34 11.22 7.85
C PRO A 71 -18.91 12.69 7.75
N SER A 72 -18.96 13.42 8.87
CA SER A 72 -18.62 14.84 8.94
C SER A 72 -17.15 15.09 8.60
N LEU A 73 -16.24 14.18 8.99
CA LEU A 73 -14.82 14.30 8.66
C LEU A 73 -14.63 14.17 7.14
N PHE A 74 -15.24 13.18 6.50
CA PHE A 74 -15.15 12.99 5.05
C PHE A 74 -15.67 14.21 4.27
N VAL A 75 -16.82 14.78 4.68
CA VAL A 75 -17.36 16.00 4.06
C VAL A 75 -16.44 17.20 4.29
N PHE A 76 -15.90 17.37 5.49
CA PHE A 76 -15.01 18.50 5.83
C PHE A 76 -13.68 18.43 5.06
N GLY A 77 -12.97 17.30 5.15
CA GLY A 77 -11.71 17.10 4.42
C GLY A 77 -11.89 17.13 2.91
N GLY A 78 -12.95 16.47 2.42
CA GLY A 78 -13.34 16.49 1.01
C GLY A 78 -13.67 17.89 0.50
N GLY A 79 -14.39 18.69 1.29
CA GLY A 79 -14.73 20.08 0.99
C GLY A 79 -13.50 20.97 0.83
N ILE A 80 -12.57 20.91 1.78
CA ILE A 80 -11.33 21.70 1.70
C ILE A 80 -10.46 21.23 0.52
N LEU A 81 -10.34 19.92 0.31
CA LEU A 81 -9.58 19.37 -0.81
C LEU A 81 -10.18 19.76 -2.17
N ALA A 82 -11.51 19.69 -2.31
CA ALA A 82 -12.21 20.14 -3.50
C ALA A 82 -12.03 21.65 -3.74
N ALA A 83 -12.14 22.46 -2.69
CA ALA A 83 -11.89 23.91 -2.77
C ALA A 83 -10.45 24.20 -3.21
N TYR A 84 -9.46 23.48 -2.66
CA TYR A 84 -8.07 23.60 -3.10
C TYR A 84 -7.91 23.22 -4.59
N GLY A 85 -8.57 22.15 -5.04
CA GLY A 85 -8.64 21.77 -6.45
C GLY A 85 -9.21 22.87 -7.35
N VAL A 86 -10.35 23.46 -6.99
CA VAL A 86 -10.99 24.57 -7.72
C VAL A 86 -10.06 25.80 -7.77
N ILE A 87 -9.47 26.18 -6.63
CA ILE A 87 -8.55 27.32 -6.54
C ILE A 87 -7.32 27.07 -7.41
N SER A 88 -6.72 25.89 -7.34
CA SER A 88 -5.55 25.49 -8.15
C SER A 88 -5.87 25.52 -9.65
N PHE A 89 -7.04 25.01 -10.04
CA PHE A 89 -7.51 25.03 -11.42
C PHE A 89 -7.65 26.46 -11.95
N ALA A 90 -8.31 27.34 -11.18
CA ALA A 90 -8.50 28.74 -11.55
C ALA A 90 -7.18 29.51 -11.64
N GLN A 91 -6.23 29.24 -10.74
CA GLN A 91 -4.91 29.89 -10.72
C GLN A 91 -4.02 29.41 -11.87
N THR A 92 -4.21 28.19 -12.37
CA THR A 92 -3.38 27.60 -13.43
C THR A 92 -3.33 28.48 -14.70
N ARG A 93 -4.46 29.10 -15.09
CA ARG A 93 -4.51 30.01 -16.25
C ARG A 93 -3.68 31.29 -16.05
N LYS A 94 -3.70 31.86 -14.84
CA LYS A 94 -2.93 33.06 -14.49
C LYS A 94 -1.42 32.76 -14.44
N SER A 95 -1.04 31.60 -13.90
CA SER A 95 0.36 31.16 -13.86
C SER A 95 0.94 30.91 -15.25
N TYR A 96 0.16 30.30 -16.17
CA TYR A 96 0.60 30.09 -17.54
C TYR A 96 0.91 31.40 -18.28
N LEU A 97 0.02 32.39 -18.19
CA LEU A 97 0.22 33.70 -18.82
C LEU A 97 1.48 34.41 -18.31
N LYS A 98 1.83 34.22 -17.03
CA LYS A 98 3.04 34.79 -16.44
C LYS A 98 4.32 34.05 -16.87
N GLU A 99 4.24 32.73 -17.03
CA GLU A 99 5.37 31.87 -17.47
C GLU A 99 5.71 32.04 -18.96
N VAL A 100 4.79 32.55 -19.79
CA VAL A 100 4.98 32.76 -21.24
C VAL A 100 5.43 34.20 -21.57
N ASP A 101 5.29 35.16 -20.66
CA ASP A 101 5.70 36.54 -20.90
C ASP A 101 7.23 36.70 -20.83
N PRO A 102 7.91 37.05 -21.94
CA PRO A 102 9.36 37.19 -21.99
C PRO A 102 9.90 38.35 -21.15
N ASN A 103 9.04 39.27 -20.70
CA ASN A 103 9.44 40.44 -19.91
C ASN A 103 9.50 40.18 -18.40
N VAL A 104 9.07 39.00 -17.94
CA VAL A 104 9.03 38.65 -16.52
C VAL A 104 10.11 37.61 -16.23
N LEU A 105 11.27 38.05 -15.73
CA LEU A 105 12.23 37.16 -15.08
C LEU A 105 11.57 36.60 -13.80
N ILE A 106 10.93 35.44 -13.92
CA ILE A 106 10.39 34.73 -12.76
C ILE A 106 11.58 34.09 -12.03
N VAL A 107 12.16 34.82 -11.09
CA VAL A 107 12.97 34.20 -10.04
C VAL A 107 12.03 33.27 -9.28
N GLN A 108 12.18 31.95 -9.45
CA GLN A 108 11.48 30.97 -8.63
C GLN A 108 11.94 31.14 -7.18
N ASN A 109 11.28 32.03 -6.44
CA ASN A 109 11.50 32.18 -5.02
C ASN A 109 10.94 30.93 -4.31
N ASN A 110 11.82 29.96 -4.12
CA ASN A 110 11.52 28.71 -3.44
C ASN A 110 11.57 28.94 -1.93
N ASN A 111 10.53 29.56 -1.38
CA ASN A 111 10.34 29.62 0.06
C ASN A 111 10.04 28.20 0.58
N TYR A 112 11.09 27.50 1.02
CA TYR A 112 11.02 26.11 1.49
C TYR A 112 10.05 25.92 2.66
N LEU A 113 9.95 26.90 3.57
CA LEU A 113 8.99 26.85 4.67
C LEU A 113 7.55 26.87 4.15
N LYS A 114 7.25 27.72 3.16
CA LYS A 114 5.94 27.75 2.50
C LYS A 114 5.62 26.43 1.79
N LEU A 115 6.63 25.77 1.22
CA LEU A 115 6.49 24.45 0.58
C LEU A 115 6.22 23.36 1.61
N ALA A 116 6.93 23.36 2.74
CA ALA A 116 6.70 22.43 3.85
C ALA A 116 5.29 22.58 4.43
N ILE A 117 4.86 23.82 4.73
CA ILE A 117 3.50 24.09 5.21
C ILE A 117 2.46 23.63 4.18
N LYS A 118 2.73 23.82 2.88
CA LYS A 118 1.84 23.33 1.81
C LYS A 118 1.72 21.80 1.83
N GLY A 119 2.82 21.07 1.97
CA GLY A 119 2.83 19.61 2.07
C GLY A 119 2.11 19.11 3.32
N PHE A 120 2.42 19.72 4.47
CA PHE A 120 1.75 19.46 5.74
C PHE A 120 0.23 19.61 5.63
N LEU A 121 -0.25 20.78 5.18
CA LEU A 121 -1.68 21.05 5.10
C LEU A 121 -2.38 20.10 4.12
N LEU A 122 -1.77 19.82 2.96
CA LEU A 122 -2.37 18.93 1.97
C LEU A 122 -2.52 17.51 2.51
N ASN A 123 -1.55 17.03 3.29
CA ASN A 123 -1.64 15.73 3.95
C ASN A 123 -2.63 15.76 5.13
N PHE A 124 -2.60 16.83 5.93
CA PHE A 124 -3.45 16.99 7.12
C PHE A 124 -4.95 17.10 6.79
N ILE A 125 -5.29 17.78 5.70
CA ILE A 125 -6.67 17.91 5.22
C ILE A 125 -7.21 16.57 4.67
N ASN A 126 -6.32 15.65 4.26
CA ASN A 126 -6.71 14.36 3.73
C ASN A 126 -7.09 13.41 4.86
N VAL A 127 -8.37 13.41 5.22
CA VAL A 127 -8.96 12.54 6.25
C VAL A 127 -8.68 11.05 6.01
N GLY A 128 -8.57 10.63 4.75
CA GLY A 128 -8.21 9.26 4.41
C GLY A 128 -6.84 8.84 4.94
N VAL A 129 -5.89 9.77 5.06
CA VAL A 129 -4.55 9.51 5.62
C VAL A 129 -4.62 9.27 7.12
N LEU A 130 -5.43 10.06 7.85
CA LEU A 130 -5.67 9.82 9.27
C LEU A 130 -6.27 8.43 9.48
N GLY A 131 -7.36 8.10 8.78
CA GLY A 131 -8.01 6.79 8.88
C GLY A 131 -7.10 5.62 8.46
N PHE A 132 -6.22 5.84 7.49
CA PHE A 132 -5.21 4.87 7.08
C PHE A 132 -4.20 4.56 8.19
N TRP A 133 -3.57 5.58 8.78
CA TRP A 133 -2.63 5.38 9.90
C TRP A 133 -3.32 4.74 11.10
N LEU A 134 -4.57 5.12 11.34
CA LEU A 134 -5.42 4.53 12.37
C LEU A 134 -5.62 3.03 12.16
N GLY A 135 -6.03 2.64 10.96
CA GLY A 135 -6.24 1.24 10.59
C GLY A 135 -4.95 0.43 10.72
N LEU A 136 -3.80 1.00 10.33
CA LEU A 136 -2.51 0.34 10.54
C LEU A 136 -2.22 0.11 12.02
N ILE A 137 -2.45 1.09 12.90
CA ILE A 137 -2.26 0.88 14.34
C ILE A 137 -3.18 -0.22 14.85
N VAL A 138 -4.46 -0.24 14.48
CA VAL A 138 -5.40 -1.29 14.92
C VAL A 138 -4.95 -2.68 14.48
N VAL A 139 -4.47 -2.81 13.24
CA VAL A 139 -4.10 -4.11 12.67
C VAL A 139 -2.75 -4.60 13.21
N PHE A 140 -1.77 -3.71 13.35
CA PHE A 140 -0.39 -4.07 13.67
C PHE A 140 -0.05 -3.95 15.17
N SER A 141 -0.75 -3.10 15.94
CA SER A 141 -0.51 -2.97 17.39
C SER A 141 -0.69 -4.28 18.17
N PRO A 142 -1.76 -5.08 17.93
CA PRO A 142 -1.93 -6.37 18.61
C PRO A 142 -0.81 -7.38 18.30
N GLN A 143 -0.24 -7.34 17.09
CA GLN A 143 0.88 -8.20 16.68
C GLN A 143 2.18 -7.91 17.43
N MET A 144 2.26 -6.72 18.04
CA MET A 144 3.39 -6.27 18.87
C MET A 144 3.08 -6.37 20.36
N GLU A 145 2.02 -7.10 20.73
CA GLU A 145 1.56 -7.28 22.11
C GLU A 145 1.22 -5.96 22.83
N GLY A 146 0.94 -4.89 22.06
CA GLY A 146 0.73 -3.55 22.62
C GLY A 146 1.99 -2.92 23.22
N ASP A 147 3.18 -3.47 22.95
CA ASP A 147 4.44 -2.88 23.41
C ASP A 147 4.74 -1.59 22.61
N GLY A 148 4.63 -0.45 23.30
CA GLY A 148 4.87 0.87 22.72
C GLY A 148 6.25 1.03 22.10
N ASN A 149 7.29 0.35 22.60
CA ASN A 149 8.63 0.42 22.02
C ASN A 149 8.70 -0.34 20.68
N ARG A 150 8.05 -1.51 20.60
CA ARG A 150 7.96 -2.27 19.34
C ARG A 150 7.14 -1.53 18.30
N ILE A 151 6.01 -0.93 18.70
CA ILE A 151 5.15 -0.09 17.85
C ILE A 151 5.94 1.11 17.32
N LEU A 152 6.66 1.82 18.19
CA LEU A 152 7.48 2.95 17.78
C LEU A 152 8.54 2.53 16.75
N ILE A 153 9.24 1.41 16.99
CA ILE A 153 10.26 0.90 16.07
C ILE A 153 9.65 0.50 14.73
N PHE A 154 8.53 -0.22 14.74
CA PHE A 154 7.84 -0.62 13.51
C PHE A 154 7.44 0.60 12.68
N PHE A 155 6.68 1.53 13.25
CA PHE A 155 6.16 2.68 12.52
C PHE A 155 7.25 3.70 12.15
N SER A 156 8.28 3.88 12.96
CA SER A 156 9.45 4.70 12.59
C SER A 156 10.23 4.07 11.44
N THR A 157 10.38 2.75 11.42
CA THR A 157 10.99 2.03 10.29
C THR A 157 10.13 2.16 9.03
N THR A 158 8.80 1.99 9.15
CA THR A 158 7.85 2.19 8.05
C THR A 158 7.97 3.60 7.46
N LEU A 159 7.95 4.65 8.30
CA LEU A 159 8.11 6.03 7.86
C LEU A 159 9.48 6.30 7.22
N LEU A 160 10.54 5.70 7.75
CA LEU A 160 11.89 5.85 7.20
C LEU A 160 11.98 5.22 5.80
N VAL A 161 11.48 4.01 5.63
CA VAL A 161 11.45 3.34 4.33
C VAL A 161 10.59 4.11 3.34
N TYR A 162 9.41 4.55 3.77
CA TYR A 162 8.54 5.45 3.01
C TYR A 162 9.30 6.68 2.51
N PHE A 163 9.93 7.43 3.43
CA PHE A 163 10.69 8.64 3.11
C PHE A 163 11.87 8.38 2.15
N ILE A 164 12.58 7.27 2.32
CA ILE A 164 13.68 6.87 1.43
C ILE A 164 13.16 6.62 0.01
N VAL A 165 12.05 5.88 -0.13
CA VAL A 165 11.43 5.64 -1.44
C VAL A 165 10.91 6.94 -2.06
N ASP A 166 10.42 7.88 -1.25
CA ASP A 166 10.00 9.21 -1.69
C ASP A 166 11.17 10.03 -2.24
N ILE A 167 12.35 9.99 -1.60
CA ILE A 167 13.56 10.61 -2.14
C ILE A 167 13.87 10.07 -3.55
N PHE A 168 13.80 8.75 -3.76
CA PHE A 168 14.00 8.17 -5.10
C PHE A 168 12.95 8.67 -6.09
N LYS A 169 11.66 8.68 -5.71
CA LYS A 169 10.58 9.22 -6.55
C LYS A 169 10.80 10.69 -6.89
N ILE A 170 11.23 11.50 -5.93
CA ILE A 170 11.55 12.92 -6.14
C ILE A 170 12.71 13.03 -7.15
N MET A 171 13.78 12.24 -7.01
CA MET A 171 14.89 12.25 -7.96
C MET A 171 14.44 11.89 -9.39
N LEU A 172 13.61 10.86 -9.53
CA LEU A 172 13.04 10.45 -10.81
C LEU A 172 12.15 11.55 -11.40
N ALA A 173 11.27 12.15 -10.61
CA ALA A 173 10.39 13.23 -11.03
C ALA A 173 11.15 14.49 -11.45
N LYS A 174 12.26 14.81 -10.76
CA LYS A 174 13.14 15.92 -11.16
C LYS A 174 13.72 15.70 -12.54
N SER A 175 14.09 14.46 -12.88
CA SER A 175 14.62 14.14 -14.22
C SER A 175 13.61 14.44 -15.35
N LEU A 176 12.32 14.43 -15.03
CA LEU A 176 11.23 14.77 -15.96
C LEU A 176 11.19 16.26 -16.32
N ASN A 177 11.83 17.14 -15.53
CA ASN A 177 11.89 18.58 -15.78
C ASN A 177 12.39 18.91 -17.20
N ARG A 178 13.38 18.18 -17.71
CA ARG A 178 13.94 18.40 -19.06
C ARG A 178 12.92 18.26 -20.19
N TYR A 179 11.79 17.61 -19.93
CA TYR A 179 10.71 17.40 -20.88
C TYR A 179 9.50 18.32 -20.62
N LEU A 180 9.54 19.18 -19.61
CA LEU A 180 8.44 20.07 -19.26
C LEU A 180 8.52 21.39 -20.05
N THR A 181 7.74 21.46 -21.12
CA THR A 181 7.47 22.75 -21.80
C THR A 181 6.37 23.52 -21.04
N PRO A 182 6.26 24.85 -21.19
CA PRO A 182 5.22 25.64 -20.51
C PRO A 182 3.78 25.10 -20.74
N LEU A 183 3.51 24.58 -21.96
CA LEU A 183 2.24 23.92 -22.28
C LEU A 183 2.04 22.62 -21.50
N ARG A 184 3.09 21.79 -21.35
CA ARG A 184 3.03 20.54 -20.57
C ARG A 184 2.88 20.82 -19.08
N ILE A 185 3.54 21.86 -18.55
CA ILE A 185 3.36 22.32 -17.17
C ILE A 185 1.92 22.76 -16.92
N PHE A 186 1.33 23.50 -17.85
CA PHE A 186 -0.08 23.89 -17.75
C PHE A 186 -1.01 22.68 -17.67
N TRP A 187 -0.82 21.68 -18.54
CA TRP A 187 -1.61 20.44 -18.50
C TRP A 187 -1.38 19.63 -17.22
N LEU A 188 -0.14 19.53 -16.75
CA LEU A 188 0.20 18.84 -15.50
C LEU A 188 -0.52 19.49 -14.30
N LYS A 189 -0.40 20.81 -14.13
CA LYS A 189 -1.09 21.55 -13.05
C LYS A 189 -2.61 21.37 -13.12
N ARG A 190 -3.17 21.40 -14.33
CA ARG A 190 -4.61 21.21 -14.55
C ARG A 190 -5.07 19.79 -14.22
N LEU A 191 -4.29 18.77 -14.60
CA LEU A 191 -4.56 17.36 -14.28
C LEU A 191 -4.61 17.17 -12.76
N ILE A 192 -3.63 17.71 -12.03
CA ILE A 192 -3.54 17.58 -10.57
C ILE A 192 -4.72 18.27 -9.88
N ALA A 193 -5.09 19.47 -10.36
CA ALA A 193 -6.26 20.17 -9.85
C ALA A 193 -7.56 19.37 -10.07
N ILE A 194 -7.70 18.70 -11.22
CA ILE A 194 -8.84 17.81 -11.51
C ILE A 194 -8.81 16.59 -10.57
N ILE A 195 -7.66 15.94 -10.39
CA ILE A 195 -7.53 14.80 -9.47
C ILE A 195 -7.94 15.20 -8.06
N MET A 196 -7.48 16.35 -7.56
CA MET A 196 -7.88 16.87 -6.25
C MET A 196 -9.38 17.15 -6.15
N MET A 197 -9.98 17.70 -7.19
CA MET A 197 -11.42 17.94 -7.25
C MET A 197 -12.22 16.63 -7.22
N VAL A 198 -11.80 15.63 -8.00
CA VAL A 198 -12.43 14.31 -8.03
C VAL A 198 -12.28 13.60 -6.69
N CYS A 199 -11.08 13.56 -6.11
CA CYS A 199 -10.86 13.00 -4.78
C CYS A 199 -11.71 13.71 -3.72
N GLY A 200 -11.76 15.05 -3.74
CA GLY A 200 -12.61 15.82 -2.83
C GLY A 200 -14.09 15.50 -3.00
N ALA A 201 -14.58 15.40 -4.24
CA ALA A 201 -15.96 15.04 -4.54
C ALA A 201 -16.31 13.61 -4.08
N VAL A 202 -15.40 12.66 -4.28
CA VAL A 202 -15.55 11.27 -3.80
C VAL A 202 -15.64 11.23 -2.27
N LEU A 203 -14.78 11.99 -1.55
CA LEU A 203 -14.85 12.07 -0.09
C LEU A 203 -16.17 12.69 0.40
N ILE A 204 -16.62 13.77 -0.24
CA ILE A 204 -17.92 14.39 0.07
C ILE A 204 -19.05 13.39 -0.17
N PHE A 205 -19.01 12.64 -1.28
CA PHE A 205 -20.01 11.64 -1.59
C PHE A 205 -20.05 10.52 -0.55
N LYS A 206 -18.88 9.98 -0.14
CA LYS A 206 -18.78 8.99 0.93
C LYS A 206 -19.33 9.53 2.26
N GLY A 207 -19.04 10.78 2.60
CA GLY A 207 -19.57 11.41 3.80
C GLY A 207 -21.07 11.69 3.76
N LEU A 208 -21.64 12.05 2.60
CA LEU A 208 -23.07 12.35 2.48
C LEU A 208 -23.95 11.10 2.37
N PHE A 209 -23.42 10.01 1.82
CA PHE A 209 -24.16 8.77 1.56
C PHE A 209 -23.45 7.53 2.14
N PRO A 210 -23.24 7.46 3.47
CA PRO A 210 -22.50 6.38 4.11
C PRO A 210 -23.07 4.97 3.81
N GLU A 211 -24.40 4.81 3.82
CA GLU A 211 -25.07 3.52 3.56
C GLU A 211 -24.83 2.99 2.13
N THR A 212 -24.66 3.89 1.15
CA THR A 212 -24.37 3.47 -0.23
C THR A 212 -22.90 3.11 -0.42
N SER A 213 -21.98 3.73 0.32
CA SER A 213 -20.56 3.34 0.26
C SER A 213 -20.32 1.96 0.85
N GLU A 214 -21.00 1.60 1.93
CA GLU A 214 -20.88 0.26 2.54
C GLU A 214 -21.35 -0.84 1.57
N GLN A 215 -22.50 -0.64 0.90
CA GLN A 215 -23.01 -1.59 -0.10
C GLN A 215 -22.11 -1.70 -1.35
N PHE A 216 -21.38 -0.64 -1.72
CA PHE A 216 -20.42 -0.67 -2.81
C PHE A 216 -19.12 -1.38 -2.40
N GLU A 217 -18.65 -1.20 -1.16
CA GLU A 217 -17.49 -1.91 -0.60
C GLU A 217 -17.78 -3.41 -0.41
N GLU A 218 -19.00 -3.77 -0.01
CA GLU A 218 -19.43 -5.17 0.13
C GLU A 218 -19.54 -5.88 -1.23
N ARG A 219 -19.98 -5.18 -2.28
CA ARG A 219 -20.07 -5.74 -3.65
C ARG A 219 -18.73 -5.80 -4.37
N ILE A 220 -17.76 -5.00 -3.94
CA ILE A 220 -16.40 -4.95 -4.50
C ILE A 220 -15.48 -5.51 -3.41
N HIS A 221 -15.41 -6.85 -3.27
CA HIS A 221 -14.50 -7.57 -2.36
C HIS A 221 -13.03 -7.09 -2.49
N ILE A 222 -12.67 -6.00 -1.81
CA ILE A 222 -11.31 -5.44 -1.78
C ILE A 222 -10.82 -5.26 -0.32
N MET A 223 -11.68 -5.46 0.68
CA MET A 223 -11.27 -5.47 2.09
C MET A 223 -11.48 -6.86 2.70
N PRO A 224 -10.49 -7.42 3.43
CA PRO A 224 -10.80 -8.50 4.36
C PRO A 224 -11.73 -7.92 5.42
N GLU A 225 -12.89 -8.53 5.53
CA GLU A 225 -13.89 -8.26 6.55
C GLU A 225 -13.19 -8.16 7.92
N LEU A 226 -13.51 -7.11 8.68
CA LEU A 226 -13.09 -7.01 10.07
C LEU A 226 -13.66 -8.24 10.77
N VAL A 227 -12.80 -9.23 11.01
CA VAL A 227 -13.18 -10.48 11.68
C VAL A 227 -13.83 -10.09 12.99
N ASP A 228 -15.12 -10.40 13.13
CA ASP A 228 -15.87 -10.24 14.36
C ASP A 228 -15.09 -10.95 15.47
N PRO A 229 -14.79 -10.28 16.60
CA PRO A 229 -14.06 -10.90 17.72
C PRO A 229 -14.67 -12.21 18.21
N THR A 230 -15.96 -12.51 17.93
CA THR A 230 -16.57 -13.81 18.23
C THR A 230 -16.05 -14.96 17.37
N ASP A 231 -15.61 -14.71 16.14
CA ASP A 231 -15.08 -15.76 15.25
C ASP A 231 -13.62 -16.10 15.56
N ALA A 232 -12.85 -15.14 16.10
CA ALA A 232 -11.47 -15.36 16.54
C ALA A 232 -11.39 -16.40 17.68
N GLU A 233 -12.36 -16.42 18.60
CA GLU A 233 -12.44 -17.44 19.65
C GLU A 233 -12.74 -18.84 19.08
N SER A 234 -13.57 -18.93 18.03
CA SER A 234 -13.90 -20.18 17.34
C SER A 234 -12.67 -20.80 16.66
N TYR A 235 -11.85 -19.99 15.99
CA TYR A 235 -10.59 -20.46 15.39
C TYR A 235 -9.56 -20.84 16.46
N GLN A 236 -9.48 -20.09 17.57
CA GLN A 236 -8.58 -20.41 18.67
C GLN A 236 -8.93 -21.74 19.34
N ASP A 237 -10.22 -22.00 19.57
CA ASP A 237 -10.71 -23.27 20.13
C ASP A 237 -10.49 -24.45 19.16
N SER A 238 -10.63 -24.19 17.85
CA SER A 238 -10.33 -25.16 16.80
C SER A 238 -8.85 -25.51 16.72
N LEU A 239 -7.96 -24.51 16.80
CA LEU A 239 -6.51 -24.74 16.80
C LEU A 239 -6.04 -25.42 18.10
N LEU A 240 -6.60 -25.08 19.25
CA LEU A 240 -6.30 -25.76 20.51
C LEU A 240 -6.70 -27.24 20.45
N LYS A 241 -7.86 -27.58 19.86
CA LYS A 241 -8.26 -28.97 19.64
C LYS A 241 -7.29 -29.72 18.73
N VAL A 242 -6.85 -29.11 17.64
CA VAL A 242 -5.88 -29.73 16.71
C VAL A 242 -4.51 -29.93 17.38
N ILE A 243 -4.03 -28.94 18.13
CA ILE A 243 -2.77 -29.03 18.88
C ILE A 243 -2.86 -30.11 19.97
N GLU A 244 -4.00 -30.23 20.64
CA GLU A 244 -4.23 -31.21 21.70
C GLU A 244 -4.39 -32.64 21.13
N GLU A 245 -5.01 -32.80 19.96
CA GLU A 245 -5.03 -34.06 19.20
C GLU A 245 -3.63 -34.48 18.72
N GLU A 246 -2.84 -33.54 18.21
CA GLU A 246 -1.44 -33.79 17.83
C GLU A 246 -0.57 -34.15 19.05
N ARG A 247 -0.82 -33.51 20.19
CA ARG A 247 -0.14 -33.84 21.46
C ARG A 247 -0.51 -35.25 21.94
N LYS A 248 -1.78 -35.65 21.81
CA LYS A 248 -2.25 -37.02 22.13
C LYS A 248 -1.70 -38.06 21.16
N ARG A 249 -1.58 -37.75 19.86
CA ARG A 249 -0.89 -38.61 18.88
C ARG A 249 0.58 -38.84 19.24
N LYS A 250 1.29 -37.80 19.69
CA LYS A 250 2.71 -37.89 20.07
C LYS A 250 2.95 -38.54 21.43
N GLN A 251 1.94 -38.64 22.30
CA GLN A 251 2.03 -39.30 23.61
C GLN A 251 1.56 -40.77 23.59
N THR A 252 1.02 -41.27 22.47
CA THR A 252 0.68 -42.68 22.34
C THR A 252 1.98 -43.50 22.17
N PRO A 253 2.25 -44.55 22.97
CA PRO A 253 3.50 -45.28 22.87
C PRO A 253 3.64 -45.91 21.49
N VAL A 254 4.80 -45.75 20.86
CA VAL A 254 5.16 -46.46 19.64
C VAL A 254 5.06 -47.97 19.92
N ARG A 255 4.07 -48.62 19.32
CA ARG A 255 3.96 -50.08 19.34
C ARG A 255 5.22 -50.63 18.67
N GLN A 256 6.05 -51.36 19.41
CA GLN A 256 7.24 -52.00 18.87
C GLN A 256 6.84 -52.89 17.69
N VAL A 257 7.37 -52.60 16.51
CA VAL A 257 7.28 -53.46 15.34
C VAL A 257 8.18 -54.67 15.60
N PRO A 258 7.69 -55.92 15.47
CA PRO A 258 8.52 -57.09 15.70
C PRO A 258 9.68 -57.11 14.68
N LYS A 259 10.88 -57.42 15.19
CA LYS A 259 12.13 -57.52 14.45
C LYS A 259 11.96 -58.53 13.30
N LYS A 260 12.04 -58.06 12.05
CA LYS A 260 12.03 -58.92 10.86
C LYS A 260 13.43 -59.52 10.67
N ASP A 261 13.50 -60.84 10.45
CA ASP A 261 14.76 -61.56 10.23
C ASP A 261 15.55 -61.02 9.02
N PRO A 262 16.89 -61.17 8.99
CA PRO A 262 17.71 -60.65 7.90
C PRO A 262 17.33 -61.32 6.57
N ILE A 263 16.98 -60.50 5.58
CA ILE A 263 16.76 -60.95 4.20
C ILE A 263 18.12 -61.26 3.59
N THR A 264 18.35 -62.52 3.22
CA THR A 264 19.51 -62.96 2.43
C THR A 264 19.47 -62.29 1.05
N VAL A 265 20.54 -61.60 0.66
CA VAL A 265 20.68 -60.95 -0.66
C VAL A 265 21.01 -62.03 -1.70
N PRO A 266 20.23 -62.19 -2.79
CA PRO A 266 20.64 -63.05 -3.90
C PRO A 266 21.78 -62.41 -4.69
N ASP A 267 22.74 -63.23 -5.08
CA ASP A 267 23.93 -62.86 -5.86
C ASP A 267 23.55 -62.34 -7.26
N PHE A 268 24.13 -61.23 -7.69
CA PHE A 268 23.80 -60.54 -8.94
C PHE A 268 24.71 -61.04 -10.08
N ASP A 269 24.17 -61.85 -10.99
CA ASP A 269 24.86 -62.32 -12.20
C ASP A 269 24.68 -61.31 -13.37
N PRO A 270 25.74 -60.64 -13.84
CA PRO A 270 25.65 -59.60 -14.87
C PRO A 270 25.42 -60.13 -16.30
N SER A 271 25.35 -61.44 -16.51
CA SER A 271 25.28 -62.04 -17.86
C SER A 271 23.87 -62.22 -18.43
N LYS A 272 22.81 -61.84 -17.71
CA LYS A 272 21.40 -61.99 -18.12
C LYS A 272 20.66 -60.67 -18.34
N GLN A 273 21.25 -59.73 -19.08
CA GLN A 273 20.51 -58.58 -19.63
C GLN A 273 20.45 -58.64 -21.15
N THR A 274 19.46 -59.35 -21.67
CA THR A 274 18.86 -59.06 -22.98
C THR A 274 17.44 -58.57 -22.72
N ASN A 275 17.28 -57.25 -22.64
CA ASN A 275 16.14 -56.49 -23.17
C ASN A 275 16.19 -55.06 -22.60
N LYS A 276 16.49 -54.14 -23.50
CA LYS A 276 16.45 -52.68 -23.29
C LYS A 276 14.98 -52.29 -23.06
N PRO A 277 14.61 -51.58 -21.99
CA PRO A 277 13.27 -51.04 -21.87
C PRO A 277 13.09 -49.92 -22.91
N GLU A 278 12.05 -50.07 -23.73
CA GLU A 278 11.61 -49.12 -24.73
C GLU A 278 10.98 -47.92 -24.02
N ILE A 279 11.47 -46.72 -24.34
CA ILE A 279 10.97 -45.46 -23.78
C ILE A 279 9.76 -45.07 -24.63
N ASP A 280 8.56 -45.14 -24.04
CA ASP A 280 7.32 -44.69 -24.69
C ASP A 280 7.27 -43.15 -24.64
N THR A 281 7.80 -42.52 -25.68
CA THR A 281 7.73 -41.07 -25.91
C THR A 281 6.29 -40.68 -26.24
N GLN A 282 5.62 -40.10 -25.24
CA GLN A 282 4.31 -39.46 -25.33
C GLN A 282 4.34 -38.15 -26.16
N GLU A 283 5.07 -38.11 -27.28
CA GLU A 283 5.14 -36.99 -28.24
C GLU A 283 4.01 -37.05 -29.28
N ASP A 284 3.48 -38.24 -29.58
CA ASP A 284 2.44 -38.44 -30.61
C ASP A 284 1.04 -37.94 -30.22
N SER A 285 0.81 -37.64 -28.94
CA SER A 285 -0.46 -37.08 -28.46
C SER A 285 -0.53 -35.56 -28.59
N LEU A 286 0.63 -34.87 -28.58
CA LEU A 286 0.71 -33.42 -28.70
C LEU A 286 0.69 -32.96 -30.16
N LEU A 287 1.28 -33.73 -31.08
CA LEU A 287 1.28 -33.43 -32.51
C LEU A 287 -0.12 -33.58 -33.14
N LYS A 288 -0.98 -34.47 -32.62
CA LYS A 288 -2.38 -34.61 -33.07
C LYS A 288 -3.31 -33.48 -32.59
N LEU A 289 -2.95 -32.77 -31.52
CA LEU A 289 -3.77 -31.66 -31.02
C LEU A 289 -3.55 -30.39 -31.85
N ILE A 290 -2.31 -30.15 -32.31
CA ILE A 290 -1.92 -28.96 -33.08
C ILE A 290 -2.57 -28.96 -34.48
N ASP A 291 -2.65 -30.12 -35.15
CA ASP A 291 -3.27 -30.24 -36.48
C ASP A 291 -4.80 -30.03 -36.47
N SER A 292 -5.47 -30.26 -35.34
CA SER A 292 -6.94 -30.13 -35.25
C SER A 292 -7.46 -28.68 -35.16
N THR A 293 -6.58 -27.71 -34.91
CA THR A 293 -6.94 -26.27 -34.81
C THR A 293 -6.61 -25.45 -36.06
N MET A 294 -5.93 -26.02 -37.06
CA MET A 294 -5.55 -25.32 -38.31
C MET A 294 -6.43 -25.68 -39.51
N GLN A 295 -7.45 -26.53 -39.34
CA GLN A 295 -8.45 -26.86 -40.37
C GLN A 295 -9.87 -26.52 -39.90
N ASN A 296 -10.18 -25.23 -39.78
CA ASN A 296 -11.54 -24.76 -40.05
C ASN A 296 -11.47 -23.28 -40.50
N PRO A 297 -11.70 -22.99 -41.79
CA PRO A 297 -11.97 -21.63 -42.26
C PRO A 297 -13.35 -21.13 -41.81
#